data_AF-A0A5C5QBT3-F1
#
_entry.id   AF-A0A5C5QBT3-F1
#
_cell.length_a   1.000
_cell.length_b   1.000
_cell.length_c   1.000
_cell.angle_alpha   90.00
_cell.angle_beta   90.00
_cell.angle_gamma   90.00
#
_symmetry.space_group_name_H-M   'P 1'
#
loop_
_entity.id
_entity.type
_entity.pdbx_description
1 polymer ?
#
loop_
_entity_poly.entity_id
_entity_poly.type
_entity_poly.pdbx_seq_one_letter_code
_entity_poly.pdbx_strand_id
1 'polypeptide(L)'
;MSTIWLKALPYIAAVLLALGALYGAYHRGVSNTNATWQAEWNSRDTRDAQAKERNEAAARATEQAWQLKLDKVTEDGQHAIDQATGDAATARASADGLRGAADALAARLAASQSGGNSCTAAASAAASRAVMVLADVLKRADERSGDLAGFADQSHSRGVTCEQAYDSLGK
;
A
#
# COMPACT_ATOMS: atom_id res chain seq x y z
N MET A 1 -54.86 28.96 77.71
CA MET A 1 -53.99 28.89 76.51
C MET A 1 -54.74 28.37 75.26
N SER A 2 -55.95 28.85 74.90
CA SER A 2 -56.75 28.12 73.88
C SER A 2 -57.45 28.94 72.77
N THR A 3 -57.77 30.23 72.95
CA THR A 3 -58.51 30.99 71.91
C THR A 3 -57.66 31.52 70.76
N ILE A 4 -56.37 31.79 70.98
CA ILE A 4 -55.44 32.26 69.94
C ILE A 4 -55.07 31.09 69.01
N TRP A 5 -54.87 29.90 69.57
CA TRP A 5 -54.52 28.67 68.82
C TRP A 5 -55.67 28.20 67.92
N LEU A 6 -56.92 28.26 68.40
CA LEU A 6 -58.11 27.96 67.60
C LEU A 6 -58.31 28.93 66.43
N LYS A 7 -57.94 30.21 66.59
CA LYS A 7 -58.00 31.21 65.52
C LYS A 7 -56.84 31.10 64.51
N ALA A 8 -55.69 30.57 64.91
CA ALA A 8 -54.52 30.41 64.05
C ALA A 8 -54.56 29.15 63.16
N LEU A 9 -55.22 28.08 63.63
CA LEU A 9 -55.41 26.81 62.90
C LEU A 9 -55.85 26.94 61.43
N PRO A 10 -56.89 27.73 61.07
CA PRO A 10 -57.29 27.86 59.67
C PRO A 10 -56.23 28.54 58.79
N TYR A 11 -55.47 29.50 59.34
CA TYR A 11 -54.37 30.14 58.61
C TYR A 11 -53.21 29.17 58.39
N ILE A 12 -52.87 28.37 59.39
CA ILE A 12 -51.83 27.32 59.26
C ILE A 12 -52.26 26.28 58.22
N ALA A 13 -53.53 25.83 58.24
CA ALA A 13 -54.06 24.91 57.25
C ALA A 13 -54.02 25.51 55.83
N ALA A 14 -54.40 26.78 55.66
CA ALA A 14 -54.34 27.47 54.37
C ALA A 14 -52.90 27.58 53.85
N VAL A 15 -51.94 27.91 54.71
CA VAL A 15 -50.51 27.97 54.34
C VAL A 15 -50.00 26.58 53.92
N LEU A 16 -50.33 25.53 54.66
CA LEU A 16 -49.92 24.16 54.31
C LEU A 16 -50.51 23.71 52.97
N LEU A 17 -51.78 24.05 52.69
CA LEU A 17 -52.40 23.76 51.39
C LEU A 17 -51.72 24.54 50.26
N ALA A 18 -51.40 25.81 50.47
CA ALA A 18 -50.69 26.62 49.49
C ALA A 18 -49.29 26.05 49.20
N LEU A 19 -48.54 25.67 50.24
CA LEU A 19 -47.23 25.03 50.09
C LEU A 19 -47.32 23.68 49.37
N GLY A 20 -48.31 22.85 49.70
CA GLY A 20 -48.56 21.58 49.02
C GLY A 20 -48.89 21.76 47.54
N ALA A 21 -49.71 22.75 47.18
CA ALA A 21 -50.05 23.07 45.80
C ALA A 21 -48.82 23.57 45.02
N LEU A 22 -48.02 24.48 45.61
CA LEU A 22 -46.79 24.98 45.01
C LEU A 22 -45.76 23.85 44.82
N TYR A 23 -45.59 22.98 45.81
CA TYR A 23 -44.71 21.83 45.73
C TYR A 23 -45.15 20.86 44.63
N GLY A 24 -46.46 20.56 44.56
CA GLY A 24 -47.03 19.72 43.50
C GLY A 24 -46.82 20.30 42.10
N ALA A 25 -47.05 21.60 41.92
CA ALA A 25 -46.82 22.30 40.67
C ALA A 25 -45.33 22.28 40.26
N TYR A 26 -44.42 22.56 41.20
CA TYR A 26 -42.98 22.50 40.97
C TYR A 26 -42.53 21.09 40.58
N HIS A 27 -42.91 20.07 41.35
CA HIS A 27 -42.50 18.69 41.08
C HIS A 27 -43.08 18.18 39.75
N ARG A 28 -44.31 18.56 39.40
CA ARG A 28 -44.90 18.25 38.09
C ARG A 28 -44.15 18.95 36.96
N GLY A 29 -43.78 20.21 37.13
CA GLY A 29 -42.96 20.96 36.18
C GLY A 29 -41.59 20.32 35.95
N VAL A 30 -40.84 20.06 37.02
CA VAL A 30 -39.53 19.39 36.96
C VAL A 30 -39.63 18.01 36.32
N SER A 31 -40.63 17.20 36.70
CA SER A 31 -40.83 15.87 36.13
C SER A 31 -41.14 15.93 34.63
N ASN A 32 -41.96 16.88 34.18
CA ASN A 32 -42.27 17.04 32.77
C ASN A 32 -41.04 17.50 31.97
N THR A 33 -40.34 18.52 32.46
CA THR A 33 -39.12 19.03 31.83
C THR A 33 -38.04 17.95 31.74
N ASN A 34 -37.82 17.18 32.81
CA ASN A 34 -36.87 16.07 32.80
C ASN A 34 -37.27 14.98 31.79
N ALA A 35 -38.56 14.65 31.68
CA ALA A 35 -39.04 13.68 30.71
C ALA A 35 -38.85 14.16 29.26
N THR A 36 -39.13 15.44 28.98
CA THR A 36 -38.90 16.04 27.67
C THR A 36 -37.42 16.02 27.30
N TRP A 37 -36.54 16.50 28.18
CA TRP A 37 -35.10 16.46 27.94
C TRP A 37 -34.60 15.04 27.76
N GLN A 38 -35.01 14.09 28.60
CA GLN A 38 -34.60 12.69 28.46
C GLN A 38 -35.00 12.11 27.11
N ALA A 39 -36.20 12.43 26.60
CA ALA A 39 -36.64 11.99 25.29
C ALA A 39 -35.79 12.60 24.16
N GLU A 40 -35.46 13.90 24.26
CA GLU A 40 -34.59 14.57 23.30
C GLU A 40 -33.17 13.99 23.30
N TRP A 41 -32.58 13.75 24.49
CA TRP A 41 -31.27 13.11 24.65
C TRP A 41 -31.26 11.71 24.06
N ASN A 42 -32.25 10.86 24.41
CA ASN A 42 -32.34 9.51 23.86
C ASN A 42 -32.47 9.52 22.32
N SER A 43 -33.26 10.45 21.79
CA SER A 43 -33.43 10.63 20.34
C SER A 43 -32.12 11.04 19.67
N ARG A 44 -31.37 11.96 20.30
CA ARG A 44 -30.06 12.40 19.83
C ARG A 44 -29.04 11.27 19.89
N ASP A 45 -28.92 10.56 21.01
CA ASP A 45 -27.97 9.46 21.18
C ASP A 45 -28.25 8.33 20.18
N THR A 46 -29.53 8.07 19.87
CA THR A 46 -29.91 7.13 18.80
C THR A 46 -29.44 7.61 17.42
N ARG A 47 -29.64 8.89 17.09
CA ARG A 47 -29.15 9.45 15.81
C ARG A 47 -27.63 9.42 15.72
N ASP A 48 -26.94 9.73 16.82
CA ASP A 48 -25.48 9.73 16.91
C ASP A 48 -24.92 8.31 16.75
N ALA A 49 -25.55 7.31 17.40
CA ALA A 49 -25.19 5.90 17.22
C ALA A 49 -25.36 5.45 15.76
N GLN A 50 -26.49 5.78 15.13
CA GLN A 50 -26.72 5.45 13.72
C GLN A 50 -25.75 6.20 12.78
N ALA A 51 -25.43 7.47 13.08
CA ALA A 51 -24.48 8.23 12.30
C ALA A 51 -23.07 7.63 12.40
N LYS A 52 -22.67 7.21 13.61
CA LYS A 52 -21.42 6.49 13.86
C LYS A 52 -21.35 5.20 13.04
N GLU A 53 -22.36 4.34 13.12
CA GLU A 53 -22.39 3.08 12.37
C GLU A 53 -22.31 3.30 10.85
N ARG A 54 -23.05 4.29 10.32
CA ARG A 54 -23.01 4.64 8.90
C ARG A 54 -21.63 5.15 8.48
N ASN A 55 -21.01 6.02 9.28
CA ASN A 55 -19.68 6.57 8.99
C ASN A 55 -18.61 5.48 9.05
N GLU A 56 -18.67 4.58 10.04
CA GLU A 56 -17.76 3.43 10.15
C GLU A 56 -17.93 2.46 8.98
N ALA A 57 -19.17 2.17 8.58
CA ALA A 57 -19.45 1.32 7.43
C ALA A 57 -18.93 1.94 6.12
N ALA A 58 -19.15 3.24 5.91
CA ALA A 58 -18.65 3.97 4.75
C ALA A 58 -17.11 3.98 4.71
N ALA A 59 -16.46 4.31 5.84
CA ALA A 59 -15.01 4.30 5.95
C ALA A 59 -14.42 2.91 5.69
N ARG A 60 -15.04 1.84 6.23
CA ARG A 60 -14.61 0.47 5.97
C ARG A 60 -14.81 0.05 4.51
N ALA A 61 -15.89 0.47 3.86
CA ALA A 61 -16.10 0.20 2.44
C ALA A 61 -15.02 0.88 1.58
N THR A 62 -14.66 2.12 1.89
CA THR A 62 -13.56 2.83 1.20
C THR A 62 -12.22 2.13 1.42
N GLU A 63 -11.90 1.75 2.66
CA GLU A 63 -10.67 1.04 2.99
C GLU A 63 -10.58 -0.30 2.24
N GLN A 64 -11.65 -1.09 2.23
CA GLN A 64 -11.70 -2.35 1.48
C GLN A 64 -11.52 -2.15 -0.03
N ALA A 65 -12.11 -1.10 -0.59
CA ALA A 65 -11.94 -0.77 -2.00
C ALA A 65 -10.50 -0.36 -2.33
N TRP A 66 -9.82 0.36 -1.44
CA TRP A 66 -8.41 0.68 -1.59
C TRP A 66 -7.51 -0.54 -1.47
N GLN A 67 -7.75 -1.41 -0.48
CA GLN A 67 -7.00 -2.65 -0.32
C GLN A 67 -7.10 -3.52 -1.57
N LEU A 68 -8.31 -3.74 -2.10
CA LEU A 68 -8.48 -4.53 -3.33
C LEU A 68 -7.73 -3.95 -4.53
N LYS A 69 -7.72 -2.62 -4.67
CA LYS A 69 -6.98 -1.94 -5.75
C LYS A 69 -5.48 -2.08 -5.58
N LEU A 70 -4.96 -1.92 -4.36
CA LEU A 70 -3.54 -2.06 -4.06
C LEU A 70 -3.05 -3.50 -4.19
N ASP A 71 -3.85 -4.48 -3.75
CA ASP A 71 -3.57 -5.90 -3.90
C ASP A 71 -3.40 -6.25 -5.39
N LYS A 72 -4.33 -5.77 -6.23
CA LYS A 72 -4.25 -5.95 -7.68
C LYS A 72 -3.00 -5.31 -8.29
N VAL A 73 -2.68 -4.06 -7.93
CA VAL A 73 -1.46 -3.40 -8.42
C VAL A 73 -0.20 -4.16 -7.99
N THR A 74 -0.21 -4.70 -6.77
CA THR A 74 0.92 -5.50 -6.25
C THR A 74 1.06 -6.81 -7.02
N GLU A 75 -0.05 -7.50 -7.29
CA GLU A 75 -0.07 -8.73 -8.09
C GLU A 75 0.40 -8.48 -9.53
N ASP A 76 -0.15 -7.46 -10.20
CA ASP A 76 0.23 -7.05 -11.55
C ASP A 76 1.72 -6.66 -11.62
N GLY A 77 2.19 -5.90 -10.61
CA GLY A 77 3.59 -5.52 -10.46
C GLY A 77 4.53 -6.72 -10.27
N GLN A 78 4.14 -7.70 -9.44
CA GLN A 78 4.90 -8.92 -9.25
C GLN A 78 4.95 -9.76 -10.53
N HIS A 79 3.84 -9.89 -11.24
CA HIS A 79 3.81 -10.55 -12.55
C HIS A 79 4.75 -9.90 -13.57
N ALA A 80 4.80 -8.57 -13.62
CA ALA A 80 5.74 -7.85 -14.49
C ALA A 80 7.21 -8.11 -14.11
N ILE A 81 7.52 -8.15 -12.81
CA ILE A 81 8.86 -8.50 -12.31
C ILE A 81 9.24 -9.93 -12.69
N ASP A 82 8.32 -10.89 -12.53
CA ASP A 82 8.57 -12.29 -12.84
C ASP A 82 8.79 -12.50 -14.34
N GLN A 83 7.99 -11.82 -15.19
CA GLN A 83 8.18 -11.81 -16.64
C GLN A 83 9.54 -11.24 -17.04
N ALA A 84 9.89 -10.05 -16.54
CA ALA A 84 11.19 -9.43 -16.82
C ALA A 84 12.36 -10.30 -16.35
N THR A 85 12.20 -11.00 -15.22
CA THR A 85 13.20 -11.94 -14.69
C THR A 85 13.36 -13.15 -15.62
N GLY A 86 12.26 -13.70 -16.13
CA GLY A 86 12.25 -14.80 -17.09
C GLY A 86 12.88 -14.42 -18.44
N ASP A 87 12.55 -13.24 -18.95
CA ASP A 87 13.12 -12.70 -20.19
C ASP A 87 14.63 -12.46 -20.04
N ALA A 88 15.06 -11.89 -18.91
CA ALA A 88 16.48 -11.71 -18.59
C ALA A 88 17.22 -13.05 -18.46
N ALA A 89 16.58 -14.10 -17.93
CA ALA A 89 17.18 -15.44 -17.87
C ALA A 89 17.35 -16.05 -19.27
N THR A 90 16.34 -15.92 -20.14
CA THR A 90 16.40 -16.36 -21.54
C THR A 90 17.48 -15.61 -22.32
N ALA A 91 17.61 -14.30 -22.11
CA ALA A 91 18.65 -13.48 -22.71
C ALA A 91 20.05 -13.92 -22.25
N ARG A 92 20.24 -14.15 -20.95
CA ARG A 92 21.52 -14.66 -20.40
C ARG A 92 21.91 -16.01 -20.98
N ALA A 93 20.96 -16.95 -21.10
CA ALA A 93 21.22 -18.26 -21.70
C ALA A 93 21.68 -18.15 -23.17
N SER A 94 21.05 -17.25 -23.93
CA SER A 94 21.43 -16.98 -25.32
C SER A 94 22.82 -16.35 -25.41
N ALA A 95 23.12 -15.41 -24.51
CA ALA A 95 24.41 -14.73 -24.42
C ALA A 95 25.55 -15.68 -24.01
N ASP A 96 25.31 -16.58 -23.05
CA ASP A 96 26.27 -17.62 -22.65
C ASP A 96 26.59 -18.54 -23.84
N GLY A 97 25.59 -18.92 -24.62
CA GLY A 97 25.76 -19.68 -25.86
C GLY A 97 26.61 -18.95 -26.90
N LEU A 98 26.37 -17.65 -27.11
CA LEU A 98 27.15 -16.80 -28.00
C LEU A 98 28.61 -16.67 -27.55
N ARG A 99 28.84 -16.42 -26.25
CA ARG A 99 30.18 -16.32 -25.66
C ARG A 99 30.93 -17.65 -25.81
N GLY A 100 30.28 -18.78 -25.54
CA GLY A 100 30.87 -20.10 -25.75
C GLY A 100 31.22 -20.39 -27.22
N ALA A 101 30.38 -19.96 -28.17
CA ALA A 101 30.66 -20.09 -29.59
C ALA A 101 31.85 -19.20 -30.02
N ALA A 102 31.95 -17.98 -29.48
CA ALA A 102 33.07 -17.08 -29.72
C ALA A 102 34.39 -17.65 -29.17
N ASP A 103 34.39 -18.20 -27.95
CA ASP A 103 35.54 -18.87 -27.35
C ASP A 103 35.99 -20.09 -28.17
N ALA A 104 35.03 -20.91 -28.61
CA ALA A 104 35.32 -22.07 -29.46
C ALA A 104 35.92 -21.66 -30.81
N LEU A 105 35.42 -20.58 -31.42
CA LEU A 105 35.96 -20.04 -32.66
C LEU A 105 37.38 -19.49 -32.46
N ALA A 106 37.61 -18.72 -31.38
CA ALA A 106 38.92 -18.20 -31.03
C ALA A 106 39.94 -19.32 -30.81
N ALA A 107 39.55 -20.39 -30.10
CA ALA A 107 40.40 -21.56 -29.87
C ALA A 107 40.74 -22.29 -31.17
N ARG A 108 39.76 -22.48 -32.08
CA ARG A 108 39.99 -23.12 -33.39
C ARG A 108 40.95 -22.31 -34.27
N LEU A 109 40.79 -20.99 -34.30
CA LEU A 109 41.70 -20.07 -35.00
C LEU A 109 43.11 -20.09 -34.40
N ALA A 110 43.22 -20.13 -33.07
CA ALA A 110 44.51 -20.24 -32.41
C ALA A 110 45.23 -21.56 -32.77
N ALA A 111 44.49 -22.67 -32.79
CA ALA A 111 45.03 -23.98 -33.16
C ALA A 111 45.45 -24.04 -34.63
N SER A 112 44.62 -23.56 -35.58
CA SER A 112 44.94 -23.60 -37.01
C SER A 112 46.18 -22.77 -37.39
N GLN A 113 46.41 -21.66 -36.67
CA GLN A 113 47.55 -20.77 -36.91
C GLN A 113 48.89 -21.27 -36.35
N SER A 114 48.87 -22.29 -35.48
CA SER A 114 50.10 -22.92 -34.95
C SER A 114 50.81 -23.86 -35.95
N GLY A 115 50.15 -24.24 -37.05
CA GLY A 115 50.69 -25.14 -38.09
C GLY A 115 51.27 -24.45 -39.33
N GLY A 116 51.33 -23.12 -39.37
CA GLY A 116 51.70 -22.34 -40.56
C GLY A 116 53.22 -22.19 -40.81
N ASN A 117 53.57 -21.86 -42.06
CA ASN A 117 54.94 -21.63 -42.55
C ASN A 117 55.74 -20.66 -41.64
N SER A 118 57.03 -20.93 -41.41
CA SER A 118 57.87 -20.15 -40.46
C SER A 118 57.93 -18.64 -40.78
N CYS A 119 57.82 -18.27 -42.06
CA CYS A 119 57.85 -16.88 -42.51
C CYS A 119 56.64 -16.05 -42.04
N THR A 120 55.50 -16.67 -41.70
CA THR A 120 54.27 -15.98 -41.26
C THR A 120 53.92 -16.25 -39.79
N ALA A 121 54.69 -17.08 -39.09
CA ALA A 121 54.38 -17.54 -37.73
C ALA A 121 54.16 -16.40 -36.72
N ALA A 122 54.96 -15.33 -36.77
CA ALA A 122 54.83 -14.18 -35.88
C ALA A 122 53.52 -13.38 -36.13
N ALA A 123 53.16 -13.19 -37.40
CA ALA A 123 51.92 -12.52 -37.79
C ALA A 123 50.70 -13.36 -37.39
N SER A 124 50.75 -14.68 -37.61
CA SER A 124 49.71 -15.62 -37.21
C SER A 124 49.53 -15.67 -35.69
N ALA A 125 50.61 -15.65 -34.90
CA ALA A 125 50.55 -15.57 -33.45
C ALA A 125 49.94 -14.25 -32.94
N ALA A 126 50.23 -13.12 -33.61
CA ALA A 126 49.62 -11.84 -33.28
C ALA A 126 48.12 -11.82 -33.58
N ALA A 127 47.70 -12.38 -34.72
CA ALA A 127 46.29 -12.51 -35.08
C ALA A 127 45.51 -13.40 -34.07
N SER A 128 46.08 -14.54 -33.64
CA SER A 128 45.45 -15.39 -32.62
C SER A 128 45.25 -14.66 -31.29
N ARG A 129 46.24 -13.88 -30.84
CA ARG A 129 46.11 -13.05 -29.64
C ARG A 129 45.03 -11.99 -29.78
N ALA A 130 44.93 -11.33 -30.94
CA ALA A 130 43.90 -10.33 -31.19
C ALA A 130 42.48 -10.93 -31.12
N VAL A 131 42.27 -12.13 -31.70
CA VAL A 131 40.97 -12.83 -31.66
C VAL A 131 40.60 -13.21 -30.22
N MET A 132 41.54 -13.71 -29.41
CA MET A 132 41.28 -14.02 -28.00
C MET A 132 40.90 -12.77 -27.19
N VAL A 133 41.58 -11.65 -27.41
CA VAL A 133 41.25 -10.38 -26.75
C VAL A 133 39.86 -9.88 -27.16
N LEU A 134 39.49 -10.00 -28.45
CA LEU A 134 38.15 -9.63 -28.91
C LEU A 134 37.06 -10.50 -28.27
N ALA A 135 37.30 -11.80 -28.09
CA ALA A 135 36.37 -12.69 -27.39
C ALA A 135 36.21 -12.29 -25.91
N ASP A 136 37.31 -11.98 -25.20
CA ASP A 136 37.26 -11.50 -23.82
C ASP A 136 36.54 -10.15 -23.68
N VAL A 137 36.84 -9.20 -24.57
CA VAL A 137 36.18 -7.88 -24.58
C VAL A 137 34.69 -8.02 -24.86
N LEU A 138 34.29 -8.85 -25.83
CA LEU A 138 32.90 -9.15 -26.12
C LEU A 138 32.21 -9.69 -24.86
N LYS A 139 32.84 -10.64 -24.18
CA LYS A 139 32.28 -11.26 -22.99
C LYS A 139 32.04 -10.24 -21.86
N ARG A 140 33.05 -9.43 -21.55
CA ARG A 140 32.96 -8.44 -20.47
C ARG A 140 31.97 -7.31 -20.80
N ALA A 141 31.89 -6.92 -22.08
CA ALA A 141 30.92 -5.92 -22.53
C ALA A 141 29.48 -6.44 -22.44
N ASP A 142 29.25 -7.68 -22.85
CA ASP A 142 27.95 -8.34 -22.77
C ASP A 142 27.51 -8.54 -21.32
N GLU A 143 28.38 -9.07 -20.45
CA GLU A 143 28.12 -9.23 -19.01
C GLU A 143 27.75 -7.90 -18.36
N ARG A 144 28.52 -6.83 -18.63
CA ARG A 144 28.23 -5.50 -18.09
C ARG A 144 26.90 -4.94 -18.59
N SER A 145 26.56 -5.19 -19.85
CA SER A 145 25.30 -4.74 -20.44
C SER A 145 24.11 -5.47 -19.80
N GLY A 146 24.25 -6.78 -19.56
CA GLY A 146 23.24 -7.59 -18.87
C GLY A 146 23.00 -7.16 -17.41
N ASP A 147 24.06 -6.80 -16.68
CA ASP A 147 23.93 -6.27 -15.32
C ASP A 147 23.17 -4.93 -15.30
N LEU A 148 23.48 -4.04 -16.25
CA LEU A 148 22.85 -2.73 -16.35
C LEU A 148 21.37 -2.84 -16.75
N ALA A 149 21.07 -3.73 -17.71
CA ALA A 149 19.70 -4.04 -18.10
C ALA A 149 18.90 -4.59 -16.91
N GLY A 150 19.45 -5.57 -16.19
CA GLY A 150 18.78 -6.15 -15.02
C GLY A 150 18.51 -5.14 -13.89
N PHE A 151 19.39 -4.15 -13.70
CA PHE A 151 19.14 -3.05 -12.77
C PHE A 151 18.05 -2.11 -13.28
N ALA A 152 18.09 -1.75 -14.58
CA ALA A 152 17.11 -0.87 -15.20
C ALA A 152 15.70 -1.49 -15.14
N ASP A 153 15.55 -2.75 -15.50
CA ASP A 153 14.25 -3.45 -15.50
C ASP A 153 13.65 -3.55 -14.08
N GLN A 154 14.48 -3.84 -13.07
CA GLN A 154 14.04 -3.88 -11.67
C GLN A 154 13.66 -2.51 -11.13
N SER A 155 14.44 -1.47 -11.45
CA SER A 155 14.12 -0.11 -10.99
C SER A 155 12.86 0.44 -11.67
N HIS A 156 12.71 0.18 -12.97
CA HIS A 156 11.55 0.59 -13.76
C HIS A 156 10.27 -0.12 -13.29
N SER A 157 10.29 -1.45 -13.16
CA SER A 157 9.11 -2.22 -12.70
C SER A 157 8.63 -1.77 -11.32
N ARG A 158 9.55 -1.56 -10.37
CA ARG A 158 9.23 -1.01 -9.04
C ARG A 158 8.65 0.40 -9.14
N GLY A 159 9.26 1.27 -9.95
CA GLY A 159 8.80 2.64 -10.15
C GLY A 159 7.38 2.71 -10.71
N VAL A 160 7.10 1.96 -11.78
CA VAL A 160 5.77 1.87 -12.40
C VAL A 160 4.75 1.30 -11.42
N THR A 161 5.11 0.28 -10.64
CA THR A 161 4.21 -0.28 -9.62
C THR A 161 3.86 0.77 -8.55
N CYS A 162 4.83 1.57 -8.09
CA CYS A 162 4.58 2.65 -7.14
C CYS A 162 3.66 3.74 -7.73
N GLU A 163 3.87 4.14 -8.97
CA GLU A 163 3.03 5.12 -9.66
C GLU A 163 1.59 4.60 -9.79
N GLN A 164 1.42 3.36 -10.25
CA GLN A 164 0.11 2.72 -10.37
C GLN A 164 -0.60 2.58 -9.03
N ALA A 165 0.14 2.27 -7.95
CA ALA A 165 -0.43 2.16 -6.61
C ALA A 165 -0.99 3.52 -6.16
N TYR A 166 -0.25 4.61 -6.37
CA TYR A 166 -0.71 5.95 -6.08
C TYR A 166 -1.93 6.36 -6.93
N ASP A 167 -1.87 6.12 -8.24
CA ASP A 167 -2.96 6.40 -9.17
C ASP A 167 -4.25 5.65 -8.80
N SER A 168 -4.13 4.45 -8.23
CA SER A 168 -5.26 3.64 -7.79
C SER A 168 -6.00 4.23 -6.59
N LEU A 169 -5.38 5.13 -5.83
CA LEU A 169 -5.98 5.82 -4.68
C LEU A 169 -6.68 7.12 -5.06
N GLY A 170 -6.25 7.78 -6.14
CA GLY A 170 -6.72 9.10 -6.57
C GLY A 170 -7.75 9.12 -7.70
N LYS A 171 -7.98 7.99 -8.38
CA LYS A 171 -9.07 7.77 -9.35
C LYS A 171 -10.19 6.94 -8.72
#